data_AF-A0A4U0H1K7-F1
#
_entry.id   AF-A0A4U0H1K7-F1
#
_cell.length_a   1.000
_cell.length_b   1.000
_cell.length_c   1.000
_cell.angle_alpha   90.00
_cell.angle_beta   90.00
_cell.angle_gamma   90.00
#
_symmetry.space_group_name_H-M   'P 1'
#
loop_
_entity.id
_entity.type
_entity.pdbx_description
1 polymer ?
#
loop_
_entity_poly.entity_id
_entity_poly.type
_entity_poly.pdbx_seq_one_letter_code
_entity_poly.pdbx_strand_id
1 'polypeptide(L)'
;MKEFYYARNSEKFGPYSLVELRFENITPQTLIWFEGLPSWQYAEDVEEIQSIFHPVEQVEVDEPAAIEEEKEEEPGTPVIEAEDISQVAYAESTVHEVSNQYTVLDNNGFFKRPFSFNGRIRRTEWWVSVIIVHITTALVAAALESNTSTASNGLAVLLYIPIIWFALAQGTKRCHDRGNSGFFILVPFYALWLAFGDSDVGQNEYGTNPKGRDFQ
;
A
#
# COMPACT_ATOMS: atom_id res chain seq x y z
N MET A 1 -25.31 -23.62 -8.51
CA MET A 1 -24.98 -22.31 -7.92
C MET A 1 -23.66 -21.88 -8.55
N LYS A 2 -23.47 -20.63 -8.96
CA LYS A 2 -22.19 -20.21 -9.55
C LYS A 2 -21.11 -20.22 -8.47
N GLU A 3 -19.98 -20.84 -8.77
CA GLU A 3 -18.79 -20.85 -7.92
C GLU A 3 -17.78 -19.85 -8.45
N PHE A 4 -17.36 -18.94 -7.57
CA PHE A 4 -16.44 -17.86 -7.87
C PHE A 4 -15.07 -18.16 -7.29
N TYR A 5 -14.05 -17.75 -8.03
CA TYR A 5 -12.67 -17.77 -7.60
C TYR A 5 -12.14 -16.34 -7.69
N TYR A 6 -11.30 -15.97 -6.73
CA TYR A 6 -10.61 -14.68 -6.77
C TYR A 6 -9.10 -14.88 -6.65
N ALA A 7 -8.32 -13.96 -7.20
CA ALA A 7 -6.87 -13.96 -7.07
C ALA A 7 -6.41 -12.85 -6.14
N ARG A 8 -5.58 -13.19 -5.15
CA ARG A 8 -4.96 -12.24 -4.21
C ARG A 8 -3.54 -12.68 -3.93
N ASN A 9 -2.58 -11.74 -3.92
CA ASN A 9 -1.17 -12.04 -3.66
C ASN A 9 -0.60 -13.23 -4.46
N SER A 10 -1.09 -13.42 -5.69
CA SER A 10 -0.70 -14.54 -6.56
C SER A 10 -1.21 -15.93 -6.20
N GLU A 11 -2.11 -16.03 -5.23
CA GLU A 11 -2.82 -17.26 -4.90
C GLU A 11 -4.26 -17.21 -5.40
N LYS A 12 -4.74 -18.36 -5.87
CA LYS A 12 -6.14 -18.57 -6.26
C LYS A 12 -6.90 -19.04 -5.03
N PHE A 13 -7.96 -18.31 -4.68
CA PHE A 13 -8.85 -18.64 -3.58
C PHE A 13 -10.22 -19.03 -4.12
N GLY A 14 -10.86 -20.00 -3.46
CA GLY A 14 -12.17 -20.55 -3.81
C GLY A 14 -12.19 -22.06 -3.94
N PRO A 15 -13.31 -22.65 -4.36
CA PRO A 15 -14.53 -21.96 -4.80
C PRO A 15 -15.30 -21.28 -3.65
N TYR A 16 -15.94 -20.15 -3.94
CA TYR A 16 -16.86 -19.44 -3.05
C TYR A 16 -18.22 -19.19 -3.73
N SER A 17 -19.29 -19.16 -2.96
CA SER A 17 -20.56 -18.59 -3.39
C SER A 17 -20.50 -17.06 -3.43
N LEU A 18 -21.44 -16.41 -4.13
CA LEU A 18 -21.54 -14.94 -4.18
C LEU A 18 -21.67 -14.32 -2.77
N VAL A 19 -22.35 -15.03 -1.86
CA VAL A 19 -22.54 -14.59 -0.46
C VAL A 19 -21.24 -14.68 0.32
N GLU A 20 -20.50 -15.78 0.20
CA GLU A 20 -19.20 -15.96 0.85
C GLU A 20 -18.17 -14.95 0.32
N LEU A 21 -18.21 -14.64 -0.98
CA LEU A 21 -17.32 -13.69 -1.62
C LEU A 21 -17.47 -12.26 -1.03
N ARG A 22 -18.63 -11.90 -0.46
CA ARG A 22 -18.82 -10.61 0.22
C ARG A 22 -17.98 -10.47 1.49
N PHE A 23 -17.61 -11.58 2.13
CA PHE A 23 -16.78 -11.57 3.33
C PHE A 23 -15.28 -11.59 2.99
N GLU A 24 -14.93 -11.82 1.72
CA GLU A 24 -13.55 -12.01 1.28
C GLU A 24 -12.81 -10.70 0.94
N ASN A 25 -13.31 -9.53 1.35
CA ASN A 25 -12.68 -8.20 1.12
C ASN A 25 -12.25 -7.97 -0.35
N ILE A 26 -13.13 -8.34 -1.29
CA ILE A 26 -12.94 -8.13 -2.72
C ILE A 26 -12.96 -6.63 -3.00
N THR A 27 -12.03 -6.16 -3.82
CA THR A 27 -11.99 -4.79 -4.34
C THR A 27 -12.41 -4.76 -5.81
N PRO A 28 -12.79 -3.60 -6.38
CA PRO A 28 -13.16 -3.51 -7.80
C PRO A 28 -12.04 -4.01 -8.74
N GLN A 29 -10.77 -3.90 -8.31
CA GLN A 29 -9.58 -4.37 -9.04
C GLN A 29 -9.17 -5.81 -8.70
N THR A 30 -9.94 -6.53 -7.88
CA THR A 30 -9.68 -7.94 -7.61
C THR A 30 -10.04 -8.76 -8.84
N LEU A 31 -9.15 -9.65 -9.29
CA LEU A 31 -9.45 -10.55 -10.40
C LEU A 31 -10.41 -11.64 -9.94
N ILE A 32 -11.52 -11.78 -10.64
CA ILE A 32 -12.55 -12.79 -10.44
C ILE A 32 -12.61 -13.70 -11.66
N TRP A 33 -12.85 -14.99 -11.41
CA TRP A 33 -13.19 -15.96 -12.43
C TRP A 33 -14.28 -16.89 -11.94
N PHE A 34 -15.20 -17.25 -12.83
CA PHE A 34 -16.17 -18.32 -12.63
C PHE A 34 -16.39 -19.06 -13.95
N GLU A 35 -16.95 -20.26 -13.86
CA GLU A 35 -17.23 -21.09 -15.03
C GLU A 35 -18.20 -20.37 -15.99
N GLY A 36 -17.69 -20.04 -17.19
CA GLY A 36 -18.41 -19.27 -18.21
C GLY A 36 -17.71 -17.99 -18.65
N LEU A 37 -16.70 -17.51 -17.91
CA LEU A 37 -15.87 -16.38 -18.34
C LEU A 37 -14.71 -16.84 -19.25
N PRO A 38 -14.40 -16.09 -20.32
CA PRO A 38 -13.30 -16.43 -21.24
C PRO A 38 -11.91 -16.35 -20.59
N SER A 39 -11.76 -15.53 -19.56
CA SER A 39 -10.54 -15.34 -18.77
C SER A 39 -10.87 -14.70 -17.43
N TRP A 40 -9.88 -14.57 -16.54
CA TRP A 40 -9.99 -13.72 -15.36
C TRP A 40 -10.34 -12.28 -15.76
N GLN A 41 -11.26 -11.66 -15.02
CA GLN A 41 -11.71 -10.28 -15.25
C GLN A 41 -11.68 -9.51 -13.93
N TYR A 42 -11.57 -8.18 -13.97
CA TYR A 42 -11.69 -7.38 -12.77
C TYR A 42 -13.10 -7.44 -12.22
N ALA A 43 -13.23 -7.45 -10.90
CA ALA A 43 -14.50 -7.52 -10.22
C ALA A 43 -15.45 -6.37 -10.61
N GLU A 44 -14.92 -5.20 -10.96
CA GLU A 44 -15.71 -4.05 -11.46
C GLU A 44 -16.35 -4.30 -12.83
N ASP A 45 -15.70 -5.09 -13.67
CA ASP A 45 -16.14 -5.42 -15.03
C ASP A 45 -17.13 -6.59 -15.06
N VAL A 46 -17.24 -7.34 -13.96
CA VAL A 46 -18.16 -8.49 -13.84
C VAL A 46 -19.49 -8.00 -13.24
N GLU A 47 -20.54 -7.93 -14.07
CA GLU A 47 -21.88 -7.46 -13.68
C GLU A 47 -22.41 -8.18 -12.43
N GLU A 48 -22.18 -9.50 -12.29
CA GLU A 48 -22.65 -10.26 -11.13
C GLU A 48 -21.96 -9.85 -9.82
N ILE A 49 -20.75 -9.30 -9.89
CA ILE A 49 -19.93 -8.91 -8.75
C ILE A 49 -20.15 -7.44 -8.37
N GLN A 50 -20.69 -6.62 -9.27
CA GLN A 50 -21.03 -5.22 -8.96
C GLN A 50 -21.99 -5.09 -7.77
N SER A 51 -22.85 -6.09 -7.55
CA SER A 51 -23.75 -6.19 -6.38
C SER A 51 -23.02 -6.27 -5.02
N ILE A 52 -21.72 -6.61 -5.02
CA ILE A 52 -20.89 -6.69 -3.80
C ILE A 52 -20.35 -5.31 -3.41
N PHE A 53 -20.18 -4.39 -4.37
CA PHE A 53 -19.58 -3.08 -4.14
C PHE A 53 -20.56 -1.98 -3.79
N HIS A 54 -21.85 -2.20 -4.08
CA HIS A 54 -22.90 -1.29 -3.65
C HIS A 54 -23.31 -1.71 -2.24
N PRO A 55 -23.20 -0.82 -1.23
CA PRO A 55 -23.93 -1.01 0.01
C PRO A 55 -25.38 -1.26 -0.39
N VAL A 56 -26.00 -2.30 0.17
CA VAL A 56 -27.44 -2.51 0.02
C VAL A 56 -28.08 -1.20 0.45
N GLU A 57 -28.54 -0.43 -0.53
CA GLU A 57 -29.33 0.76 -0.31
C GLU A 57 -30.46 0.29 0.58
N GLN A 58 -30.59 0.88 1.76
CA GLN A 58 -31.57 0.46 2.75
C GLN A 58 -32.91 0.44 2.02
N VAL A 59 -33.44 -0.75 1.78
CA VAL A 59 -34.85 -0.89 1.45
C VAL A 59 -35.53 -0.32 2.68
N GLU A 60 -36.09 0.89 2.55
CA GLU A 60 -37.09 1.38 3.48
C GLU A 60 -38.13 0.27 3.57
N VAL A 61 -38.04 -0.51 4.64
CA VAL A 61 -39.13 -1.39 5.02
C VAL A 61 -40.19 -0.42 5.49
N ASP A 62 -41.15 -0.15 4.61
CA ASP A 62 -42.41 0.47 4.97
C ASP A 62 -42.88 -0.17 6.27
N GLU A 63 -42.96 0.68 7.29
CA GLU A 63 -43.42 0.40 8.64
C GLU A 63 -44.68 -0.48 8.58
N PRO A 64 -44.63 -1.77 8.98
CA PRO A 64 -45.84 -2.55 9.10
C PRO A 64 -46.63 -2.00 10.29
N ALA A 65 -47.81 -1.50 9.96
CA ALA A 65 -48.82 -0.98 10.86
C ALA A 65 -48.97 -1.82 12.14
N ALA A 66 -49.14 -1.09 13.24
CA ALA A 66 -49.45 -1.54 14.58
C ALA A 66 -50.31 -2.82 14.65
N ILE A 67 -49.82 -3.80 15.42
CA ILE A 67 -50.67 -4.77 16.10
C ILE A 67 -50.31 -4.72 17.58
N GLU A 68 -51.36 -4.52 18.37
CA GLU A 68 -51.40 -4.22 19.79
C GLU A 68 -50.99 -5.40 20.70
N GLU A 69 -50.47 -5.01 21.86
CA GLU A 69 -50.56 -5.63 23.20
C GLU A 69 -50.35 -7.14 23.38
N GLU A 70 -49.32 -7.51 24.17
CA GLU A 70 -49.58 -8.15 25.47
C GLU A 70 -48.37 -8.07 26.42
N LYS A 71 -48.67 -8.16 27.71
CA LYS A 71 -47.96 -7.58 28.86
C LYS A 71 -47.69 -8.69 29.88
N GLU A 72 -46.44 -8.94 30.26
CA GLU A 72 -46.05 -9.77 31.43
C GLU A 72 -44.71 -9.22 31.97
N GLU A 73 -44.67 -8.31 32.96
CA GLU A 73 -44.69 -8.50 34.43
C GLU A 73 -43.57 -9.38 35.02
N GLU A 74 -42.48 -8.73 35.41
CA GLU A 74 -41.42 -9.20 36.32
C GLU A 74 -41.94 -9.28 37.78
N PRO A 75 -41.37 -10.17 38.62
CA PRO A 75 -40.92 -9.68 39.92
C PRO A 75 -39.62 -10.31 40.43
N GLY A 76 -38.78 -9.46 41.06
CA GLY A 76 -38.13 -9.83 42.31
C GLY A 76 -36.64 -9.54 42.42
N THR A 77 -36.31 -8.29 42.76
CA THR A 77 -35.04 -7.94 43.41
C THR A 77 -35.03 -8.47 44.85
N PRO A 78 -33.86 -8.86 45.39
CA PRO A 78 -33.50 -8.27 46.67
C PRO A 78 -32.10 -7.62 46.63
N VAL A 79 -32.10 -6.42 47.19
CA VAL A 79 -30.97 -5.55 47.51
C VAL A 79 -30.25 -6.11 48.73
N ILE A 80 -28.92 -6.35 48.66
CA ILE A 80 -28.03 -6.35 49.85
C ILE A 80 -26.64 -5.77 49.48
N GLU A 81 -26.39 -4.63 50.13
CA GLU A 81 -25.15 -4.05 50.70
C GLU A 81 -23.89 -3.77 49.86
N ALA A 82 -23.44 -2.54 50.09
CA ALA A 82 -22.24 -1.92 49.56
C ALA A 82 -20.97 -2.47 50.21
N GLU A 83 -19.94 -2.65 49.39
CA GLU A 83 -18.53 -2.26 49.60
C GLU A 83 -17.61 -3.21 48.82
N ASP A 84 -17.17 -2.79 47.63
CA ASP A 84 -15.76 -2.88 47.21
C ASP A 84 -15.54 -2.00 45.98
N ILE A 85 -14.89 -0.87 46.19
CA ILE A 85 -14.51 0.10 45.16
C ILE A 85 -13.13 -0.34 44.65
N SER A 86 -13.07 -1.33 43.75
CA SER A 86 -11.82 -1.67 43.07
C SER A 86 -11.98 -2.47 41.77
N GLN A 87 -12.86 -2.03 40.86
CA GLN A 87 -12.75 -2.33 39.42
C GLN A 87 -13.79 -1.55 38.59
N VAL A 88 -13.57 -0.25 38.42
CA VAL A 88 -14.29 0.50 37.39
C VAL A 88 -13.57 0.25 36.07
N ALA A 89 -14.10 -0.69 35.30
CA ALA A 89 -13.83 -0.82 33.88
C ALA A 89 -14.18 0.53 33.23
N TYR A 90 -13.16 1.27 32.81
CA TYR A 90 -13.33 2.38 31.89
C TYR A 90 -13.62 1.77 30.52
N ALA A 91 -14.89 1.81 30.13
CA ALA A 91 -15.26 1.81 28.73
C ALA A 91 -14.63 3.06 28.10
N GLU A 92 -13.46 2.88 27.49
CA GLU A 92 -12.78 3.92 26.74
C GLU A 92 -12.70 3.49 25.29
N SER A 93 -13.49 4.19 24.47
CA SER A 93 -13.20 4.52 23.08
C SER A 93 -12.90 3.34 22.15
N THR A 94 -13.86 3.08 21.25
CA THR A 94 -13.64 2.57 19.90
C THR A 94 -12.35 3.12 19.28
N VAL A 95 -11.25 2.43 19.48
CA VAL A 95 -10.15 2.43 18.51
C VAL A 95 -10.60 1.38 17.50
N HIS A 96 -11.36 1.82 16.49
CA HIS A 96 -11.25 1.16 15.20
C HIS A 96 -9.75 1.10 14.94
N GLU A 97 -9.20 -0.11 15.03
CA GLU A 97 -7.87 -0.40 14.58
C GLU A 97 -7.87 0.05 13.12
N VAL A 98 -7.33 1.25 12.90
CA VAL A 98 -7.15 1.83 11.58
C VAL A 98 -6.27 0.81 10.90
N SER A 99 -6.88 -0.10 10.14
CA SER A 99 -6.17 -1.04 9.31
C SER A 99 -5.22 -0.16 8.53
N ASN A 100 -3.92 -0.31 8.76
CA ASN A 100 -2.90 0.40 8.01
C ASN A 100 -3.16 0.08 6.55
N GLN A 101 -3.92 0.94 5.87
CA GLN A 101 -4.01 0.96 4.44
C GLN A 101 -2.61 1.37 4.02
N TYR A 102 -1.72 0.39 3.82
CA TYR A 102 -0.54 0.59 3.01
C TYR A 102 -1.07 1.09 1.68
N THR A 103 -1.04 2.41 1.49
CA THR A 103 -1.35 3.02 0.21
C THR A 103 -0.36 2.40 -0.77
N VAL A 104 -0.82 1.44 -1.56
CA VAL A 104 0.02 0.77 -2.54
C VAL A 104 0.48 1.85 -3.49
N LEU A 105 1.74 2.24 -3.37
CA LEU A 105 2.26 3.37 -4.13
C LEU A 105 2.37 2.93 -5.59
N ASP A 106 1.43 3.41 -6.42
CA ASP A 106 1.55 3.31 -7.86
C ASP A 106 2.77 4.13 -8.31
N ASN A 107 3.82 3.41 -8.74
CA ASN A 107 5.05 3.98 -9.26
C ASN A 107 5.18 3.79 -10.77
N ASN A 108 4.06 3.65 -11.50
CA ASN A 108 4.09 3.57 -12.94
C ASN A 108 4.54 4.91 -13.54
N GLY A 109 5.65 4.88 -14.29
CA GLY A 109 6.29 6.04 -14.90
C GLY A 109 7.75 6.21 -14.45
N PHE A 110 8.51 7.00 -15.22
CA PHE A 110 9.91 7.28 -14.96
C PHE A 110 10.04 8.53 -14.07
N PHE A 111 10.87 8.47 -13.03
CA PHE A 111 11.10 9.58 -12.08
C PHE A 111 9.85 10.11 -11.37
N LYS A 112 8.89 9.23 -11.06
CA LYS A 112 7.78 9.59 -10.17
C LYS A 112 8.36 9.84 -8.77
N ARG A 113 8.17 11.06 -8.24
CA ARG A 113 8.65 11.50 -6.92
C ARG A 113 10.17 11.27 -6.73
N PRO A 114 11.03 12.01 -7.45
CA PRO A 114 12.47 11.75 -7.49
C PRO A 114 13.20 12.05 -6.16
N PHE A 115 12.62 12.87 -5.31
CA PHE A 115 13.18 13.24 -4.00
C PHE A 115 12.50 12.52 -2.83
N SER A 116 11.65 11.53 -3.11
CA SER A 116 11.00 10.70 -2.09
C SER A 116 11.70 9.35 -1.95
N PHE A 117 11.81 8.85 -0.73
CA PHE A 117 12.32 7.52 -0.40
C PHE A 117 11.29 6.41 -0.63
N ASN A 118 10.02 6.77 -0.84
CA ASN A 118 8.93 5.80 -0.93
C ASN A 118 8.78 5.28 -2.36
N GLY A 119 8.48 3.98 -2.46
CA GLY A 119 8.26 3.32 -3.74
C GLY A 119 9.46 2.50 -4.21
N ARG A 120 9.35 2.04 -5.46
CA ARG A 120 10.29 1.12 -6.12
C ARG A 120 10.78 1.71 -7.43
N ILE A 121 12.08 1.58 -7.69
CA ILE A 121 12.66 1.91 -8.99
C ILE A 121 13.50 0.76 -9.51
N ARG A 122 13.52 0.60 -10.82
CA ARG A 122 14.27 -0.47 -11.49
C ARG A 122 15.66 -0.01 -11.89
N ARG A 123 16.47 -0.96 -12.39
CA ARG A 123 17.82 -0.71 -12.90
C ARG A 123 17.91 0.48 -13.86
N THR A 124 17.00 0.62 -14.81
CA THR A 124 17.08 1.70 -15.81
C THR A 124 16.99 3.09 -15.16
N GLU A 125 16.00 3.31 -14.29
CA GLU A 125 15.86 4.59 -13.58
C GLU A 125 17.01 4.82 -12.62
N TRP A 126 17.46 3.77 -11.92
CA TRP A 126 18.60 3.85 -11.02
C TRP A 126 19.90 4.20 -11.77
N TRP A 127 20.18 3.59 -12.91
CA TRP A 127 21.36 3.91 -13.73
C TRP A 127 21.31 5.33 -14.29
N VAL A 128 20.15 5.79 -14.76
CA VAL A 128 19.98 7.19 -15.19
C VAL A 128 20.19 8.14 -14.01
N SER A 129 19.69 7.80 -12.82
CA SER A 129 19.96 8.56 -11.59
C SER A 129 21.44 8.64 -11.27
N VAL A 130 22.17 7.52 -11.36
CA VAL A 130 23.63 7.47 -11.16
C VAL A 130 24.36 8.37 -12.15
N ILE A 131 23.97 8.35 -13.43
CA ILE A 131 24.54 9.22 -14.47
C ILE A 131 24.26 10.70 -14.16
N ILE A 132 23.02 11.05 -13.81
CA ILE A 132 22.63 12.42 -13.44
C ILE A 132 23.48 12.90 -12.25
N VAL A 133 23.64 12.07 -11.22
CA VAL A 133 24.45 12.41 -10.04
C VAL A 133 25.92 12.60 -10.42
N HIS A 134 26.50 11.73 -11.26
CA HIS A 134 27.90 11.86 -11.67
C HIS A 134 28.14 13.13 -12.49
N ILE A 135 27.26 13.43 -13.45
CA ILE A 135 27.39 14.63 -14.29
C ILE A 135 27.21 15.88 -13.44
N THR A 136 26.17 15.96 -12.61
CA THR A 136 25.92 17.14 -11.77
C THR A 136 27.03 17.37 -10.75
N THR A 137 27.54 16.31 -10.12
CA THR A 137 28.69 16.38 -9.20
C THR A 137 29.96 16.87 -9.93
N ALA A 138 30.24 16.37 -11.14
CA ALA A 138 31.39 16.81 -11.92
C ALA A 138 31.29 18.30 -12.32
N LEU A 139 30.10 18.79 -12.66
CA LEU A 139 29.87 20.21 -12.96
C LEU A 139 30.07 21.10 -11.73
N VAL A 140 29.56 20.69 -10.57
CA VAL A 140 29.76 21.42 -9.30
C VAL A 140 31.25 21.44 -8.92
N ALA A 141 31.95 20.31 -9.07
CA ALA A 141 33.39 20.23 -8.81
C ALA A 141 34.22 21.12 -9.75
N ALA A 142 33.94 21.10 -11.06
CA ALA A 142 34.61 21.96 -12.03
C ALA A 142 34.35 23.45 -11.74
N ALA A 143 33.11 23.80 -11.35
CA ALA A 143 32.78 25.15 -10.92
C ALA A 143 33.61 25.54 -9.68
N LEU A 144 33.67 24.70 -8.66
CA LEU A 144 34.49 24.94 -7.46
C LEU A 144 35.98 25.15 -7.77
N GLU A 145 36.55 24.36 -8.68
CA GLU A 145 37.97 24.48 -9.06
C GLU A 145 38.26 25.78 -9.82
N SER A 146 37.34 26.22 -10.67
CA SER A 146 37.49 27.47 -11.43
C SER A 146 37.30 28.75 -10.59
N ASN A 147 36.73 28.65 -9.38
CA ASN A 147 36.40 29.79 -8.54
C ASN A 147 37.44 30.03 -7.43
N THR A 148 38.07 31.21 -7.44
CA THR A 148 39.05 31.62 -6.41
C THR A 148 38.44 32.29 -5.19
N SER A 149 37.14 32.61 -5.22
CA SER A 149 36.44 33.26 -4.11
C SER A 149 35.92 32.24 -3.09
N THR A 150 36.36 32.39 -1.83
CA THR A 150 35.91 31.53 -0.72
C THR A 150 34.39 31.61 -0.51
N ALA A 151 33.78 32.78 -0.71
CA ALA A 151 32.34 32.97 -0.50
C ALA A 151 31.50 32.23 -1.56
N SER A 152 31.92 32.24 -2.83
CA SER A 152 31.22 31.48 -3.89
C SER A 152 31.39 29.97 -3.71
N ASN A 153 32.56 29.54 -3.22
CA ASN A 153 32.80 28.12 -2.94
C ASN A 153 31.91 27.60 -1.81
N GLY A 154 31.67 28.42 -0.77
CA GLY A 154 30.70 28.10 0.28
C GLY A 154 29.28 27.86 -0.26
N LEU A 155 28.82 28.69 -1.19
CA LEU A 155 27.49 28.51 -1.83
C LEU A 155 27.44 27.27 -2.72
N ALA A 156 28.51 26.99 -3.47
CA ALA A 156 28.59 25.82 -4.33
C ALA A 156 28.57 24.50 -3.54
N VAL A 157 29.14 24.47 -2.32
CA VAL A 157 29.05 23.30 -1.43
C VAL A 157 27.59 22.99 -1.04
N LEU A 158 26.73 24.00 -0.88
CA LEU A 158 25.31 23.78 -0.55
C LEU A 158 24.56 23.04 -1.67
N LEU A 159 25.04 23.11 -2.92
CA LEU A 159 24.44 22.39 -4.04
C LEU A 159 24.59 20.86 -3.91
N TYR A 160 25.54 20.37 -3.11
CA TYR A 160 25.66 18.93 -2.84
C TYR A 160 24.49 18.38 -2.01
N ILE A 161 23.82 19.20 -1.20
CA ILE A 161 22.71 18.76 -0.35
C ILE A 161 21.58 18.12 -1.18
N PRO A 162 20.97 18.79 -2.17
CA PRO A 162 19.94 18.18 -3.00
C PRO A 162 20.47 17.04 -3.88
N ILE A 163 21.74 17.07 -4.30
CA ILE A 163 22.36 15.99 -5.10
C ILE A 163 22.45 14.71 -4.27
N ILE A 164 22.96 14.82 -3.05
CA ILE A 164 23.07 13.69 -2.10
C ILE A 164 21.69 13.18 -1.75
N TRP A 165 20.73 14.08 -1.47
CA TRP A 165 19.36 13.68 -1.15
C TRP A 165 18.72 12.89 -2.29
N PHE A 166 18.86 13.35 -3.53
CA PHE A 166 18.38 12.63 -4.71
C PHE A 166 19.07 11.26 -4.83
N ALA A 167 20.40 11.19 -4.69
CA ALA A 167 21.14 9.93 -4.77
C ALA A 167 20.67 8.91 -3.71
N LEU A 168 20.46 9.36 -2.47
CA LEU A 168 19.94 8.53 -1.39
C LEU A 168 18.49 8.09 -1.64
N ALA A 169 17.62 9.00 -2.09
CA ALA A 169 16.23 8.68 -2.41
C ALA A 169 16.13 7.60 -3.49
N GLN A 170 16.88 7.75 -4.59
CA GLN A 170 16.87 6.78 -5.68
C GLN A 170 17.52 5.45 -5.27
N GLY A 171 18.65 5.50 -4.55
CA GLY A 171 19.29 4.30 -4.02
C GLY A 171 18.35 3.50 -3.11
N THR A 172 17.60 4.20 -2.24
CA THR A 172 16.67 3.57 -1.29
C THR A 172 15.52 2.90 -2.04
N LYS A 173 14.91 3.59 -3.01
CA LYS A 173 13.86 2.98 -3.85
C LYS A 173 14.36 1.77 -4.65
N ARG A 174 15.66 1.72 -4.98
CA ARG A 174 16.25 0.56 -5.66
C ARG A 174 16.51 -0.61 -4.71
N CYS A 175 16.85 -0.35 -3.45
CA CYS A 175 16.87 -1.36 -2.38
C CYS A 175 15.46 -1.94 -2.17
N HIS A 176 14.46 -1.06 -2.05
CA HIS A 176 13.05 -1.41 -1.90
C HIS A 176 12.52 -2.28 -3.04
N ASP A 177 12.97 -2.02 -4.28
CA ASP A 177 12.61 -2.83 -5.45
C ASP A 177 13.08 -4.30 -5.35
N ARG A 178 13.97 -4.59 -4.40
CA ARG A 178 14.47 -5.93 -4.06
C ARG A 178 14.02 -6.39 -2.66
N GLY A 179 13.03 -5.74 -2.05
CA GLY A 179 12.53 -6.11 -0.73
C GLY A 179 13.52 -5.88 0.41
N ASN A 180 14.55 -5.05 0.19
CA ASN A 180 15.52 -4.69 1.20
C ASN A 180 15.29 -3.27 1.70
N SER A 181 15.57 -2.99 2.96
CA SER A 181 15.48 -1.63 3.51
C SER A 181 16.48 -0.68 2.83
N GLY A 182 16.17 0.63 2.85
CA GLY A 182 17.05 1.66 2.28
C GLY A 182 18.48 1.68 2.84
N PHE A 183 18.68 1.19 4.07
CA PHE A 183 20.00 1.13 4.71
C PHE A 183 21.00 0.23 4.00
N PHE A 184 20.55 -0.68 3.13
CA PHE A 184 21.44 -1.55 2.36
C PHE A 184 22.39 -0.79 1.41
N ILE A 185 22.12 0.48 1.11
CA ILE A 185 23.09 1.34 0.39
C ILE A 185 24.44 1.42 1.12
N LEU A 186 24.43 1.34 2.45
CA LEU A 186 25.63 1.42 3.28
C LEU A 186 26.44 0.12 3.30
N VAL A 187 25.85 -0.99 2.87
CA VAL A 187 26.54 -2.29 2.85
C VAL A 187 27.63 -2.24 1.77
N PRO A 188 28.90 -2.51 2.11
CA PRO A 188 29.99 -2.52 1.13
C PRO A 188 29.68 -3.44 -0.05
N PHE A 189 30.00 -2.98 -1.26
CA PHE A 189 29.77 -3.68 -2.54
C PHE A 189 28.29 -3.97 -2.90
N TYR A 190 27.32 -3.62 -2.07
CA TYR A 190 25.91 -3.84 -2.40
C TYR A 190 25.45 -3.03 -3.61
N ALA A 191 26.14 -1.92 -3.92
CA ALA A 191 25.95 -1.17 -5.17
C ALA A 191 26.09 -2.05 -6.43
N LEU A 192 26.94 -3.10 -6.42
CA LEU A 192 27.05 -4.06 -7.52
C LEU A 192 25.78 -4.91 -7.64
N TRP A 193 25.19 -5.28 -6.50
CA TRP A 193 23.92 -6.01 -6.48
C TRP A 193 22.74 -5.14 -6.94
N LEU A 194 22.73 -3.86 -6.56
CA LEU A 194 21.76 -2.88 -7.06
C LEU A 194 21.88 -2.68 -8.58
N ALA A 195 23.11 -2.68 -9.09
CA ALA A 195 23.42 -2.48 -10.50
C ALA A 195 22.91 -3.60 -11.40
N PHE A 196 23.08 -4.86 -10.99
CA PHE A 196 22.87 -5.99 -11.89
C PHE A 196 21.73 -6.92 -11.48
N GLY A 197 21.42 -7.05 -10.19
CA GLY A 197 20.43 -8.02 -9.75
C GLY A 197 18.99 -7.68 -10.17
N ASP A 198 18.13 -8.68 -10.28
CA ASP A 198 16.70 -8.53 -10.61
C ASP A 198 15.80 -8.09 -9.45
N SER A 199 14.77 -7.31 -9.79
CA SER A 199 13.72 -6.87 -8.86
C SER A 199 12.91 -8.04 -8.31
N ASP A 200 12.32 -7.88 -7.14
CA ASP A 200 11.33 -8.83 -6.62
C ASP A 200 10.10 -8.87 -7.53
N VAL A 201 9.61 -10.07 -7.81
CA VAL A 201 8.42 -10.29 -8.64
C VAL A 201 7.17 -9.86 -7.87
N GLY A 202 6.20 -9.28 -8.58
CA GLY A 202 4.95 -8.82 -7.96
C GLY A 202 5.13 -7.70 -6.95
N GLN A 203 4.09 -7.44 -6.17
CA GLN A 203 4.07 -6.41 -5.14
C GLN A 203 4.87 -6.82 -3.89
N ASN A 204 5.54 -5.87 -3.26
CA ASN A 204 6.14 -6.02 -1.93
C ASN A 204 5.69 -4.87 -1.00
N GLU A 205 6.22 -4.82 0.23
CA GLU A 205 5.87 -3.79 1.23
C GLU A 205 6.11 -2.34 0.75
N TYR A 206 6.95 -2.15 -0.28
CA TYR A 206 7.30 -0.84 -0.83
C TYR A 206 6.48 -0.45 -2.08
N GLY A 207 5.55 -1.31 -2.52
CA GLY A 207 4.61 -1.03 -3.61
C GLY A 207 4.69 -2.02 -4.78
N THR A 208 3.93 -1.71 -5.83
CA THR A 208 3.82 -2.56 -7.03
C THR A 208 5.15 -2.67 -7.78
N ASN A 209 5.39 -3.83 -8.40
CA ASN A 209 6.54 -3.96 -9.28
C ASN A 209 6.37 -2.98 -10.43
N PRO A 210 7.32 -2.07 -10.68
CA PRO A 210 7.09 -1.10 -11.71
C PRO A 210 6.91 -1.78 -13.08
N LYS A 211 7.43 -3.01 -13.32
CA LYS A 211 7.35 -3.75 -14.61
C LYS A 211 5.92 -4.14 -15.00
N GLY A 212 4.96 -4.09 -14.08
CA GLY A 212 3.64 -4.69 -14.32
C GLY A 212 3.75 -6.16 -14.72
N ARG A 213 4.85 -6.85 -14.33
CA ARG A 213 4.97 -8.30 -14.48
C ARG A 213 4.21 -8.94 -13.33
N ASP A 214 2.91 -8.88 -13.46
CA ASP A 214 1.97 -9.65 -12.69
C ASP A 214 1.73 -10.91 -13.55
N PHE A 215 2.27 -12.05 -13.09
CA PHE A 215 2.06 -13.38 -13.65
C PHE A 215 2.66 -13.67 -15.04
N GLN A 216 3.63 -14.57 -15.10
CA GLN A 216 3.90 -15.44 -16.25
C GLN A 216 3.87 -16.89 -15.77
#